data_AF-A0AAV4DR13-F1
#
_entry.id   AF-A0AAV4DR13-F1
#
_cell.length_a   1.000
_cell.length_b   1.000
_cell.length_c   1.000
_cell.angle_alpha   90.00
_cell.angle_beta   90.00
_cell.angle_gamma   90.00
#
_symmetry.space_group_name_H-M   'P 1'
#
loop_
_entity.id
_entity.type
_entity.pdbx_description
1 polymer ?
#
loop_
_entity_poly.entity_id
_entity_poly.type
_entity_poly.pdbx_seq_one_letter_code
_entity_poly.pdbx_strand_id
1 'polypeptide(L)'
;MATIQSHQEHNSDQFRDYDYERSIERLSKRLAYLLRYGAIKEGLDVDDNGYVELKNLCSTNLLKNYPEEEVLKSIKSSTSNRHTKRYDCRERNGQTYVRAAYLRNFERSPYHGKTKVKTLFEVSIVCVLNNLEDFDLESFPEEHILSNERNRVTTGTENEQGRNK
;
A
#
# COMPACT_ATOMS: atom_id res chain seq x y z
N MET A 1 -7.68 -28.53 53.29
CA MET A 1 -7.21 -28.87 51.93
C MET A 1 -7.78 -27.87 50.95
N ALA A 2 -7.06 -26.78 50.70
CA ALA A 2 -7.42 -25.80 49.68
C ALA A 2 -6.13 -25.16 49.14
N THR A 3 -6.20 -24.69 47.89
CA THR A 3 -5.22 -23.87 47.15
C THR A 3 -4.41 -24.61 46.08
N ILE A 4 -5.04 -24.96 44.96
CA ILE A 4 -4.41 -24.98 43.62
C ILE A 4 -5.50 -24.66 42.57
N GLN A 5 -5.84 -23.39 42.37
CA GLN A 5 -6.76 -22.96 41.31
C GLN A 5 -6.59 -21.45 41.03
N SER A 6 -5.40 -21.02 40.57
CA SER A 6 -5.17 -19.61 40.20
C SER A 6 -4.03 -19.37 39.19
N HIS A 7 -3.59 -20.39 38.44
CA HIS A 7 -2.42 -20.26 37.54
C HIS A 7 -2.68 -20.52 36.05
N GLN A 8 -3.93 -20.64 35.59
CA GLN A 8 -4.21 -20.92 34.17
C GLN A 8 -4.83 -19.78 33.34
N GLU A 9 -5.30 -18.69 33.95
CA GLU A 9 -6.03 -17.64 33.19
C GLU A 9 -5.14 -16.52 32.61
N HIS A 10 -3.91 -16.35 33.10
CA HIS A 10 -3.06 -15.22 32.70
C HIS A 10 -2.37 -15.35 31.33
N ASN A 11 -2.31 -16.57 30.76
CA ASN A 11 -1.60 -16.82 29.49
C ASN A 11 -2.47 -16.59 28.24
N SER A 12 -3.80 -16.69 28.35
CA SER A 12 -4.70 -16.52 27.21
C SER A 12 -4.88 -15.05 26.79
N ASP A 13 -4.83 -14.12 27.75
CA ASP A 13 -4.99 -12.69 27.47
C ASP A 13 -3.72 -12.07 26.85
N GLN A 14 -2.53 -12.45 27.33
CA GLN A 14 -1.27 -11.99 26.73
C GLN A 14 -1.09 -12.43 25.27
N PHE A 15 -1.57 -13.63 24.92
CA PHE A 15 -1.51 -14.13 23.54
C PHE A 15 -2.43 -13.34 22.60
N ARG A 16 -3.62 -12.95 23.11
CA ARG A 16 -4.60 -12.16 22.37
C ARG A 16 -4.11 -10.76 22.03
N ASP A 17 -3.41 -10.12 22.98
CA ASP A 17 -2.88 -8.77 22.80
C ASP A 17 -1.78 -8.72 21.72
N TYR A 18 -0.89 -9.72 21.67
CA TYR A 18 0.18 -9.77 20.68
C TYR A 18 -0.34 -9.86 19.24
N ASP A 19 -1.31 -10.74 18.99
CA ASP A 19 -1.91 -10.90 17.66
C ASP A 19 -2.68 -9.65 17.22
N TYR A 20 -3.33 -8.97 18.15
CA TYR A 20 -4.05 -7.72 17.89
C TYR A 20 -3.08 -6.58 17.54
N GLU A 21 -2.01 -6.39 18.30
CA GLU A 21 -0.96 -5.41 17.99
C GLU A 21 -0.36 -5.63 16.60
N ARG A 22 -0.07 -6.90 16.27
CA ARG A 22 0.44 -7.27 14.95
C ARG A 22 -0.55 -6.98 13.83
N SER A 23 -1.85 -7.18 14.08
CA SER A 23 -2.92 -6.82 13.14
C SER A 23 -2.97 -5.31 12.88
N ILE A 24 -2.89 -4.49 13.92
CA ILE A 24 -2.85 -3.02 13.83
C ILE A 24 -1.60 -2.55 13.07
N GLU A 25 -0.44 -3.15 13.35
CA GLU A 25 0.81 -2.81 12.68
C GLU A 25 0.70 -3.09 11.17
N ARG A 26 0.16 -4.25 10.80
CA ARG A 26 -0.09 -4.62 9.39
C ARG A 26 -1.06 -3.65 8.72
N LEU A 27 -2.17 -3.31 9.39
CA LEU A 27 -3.13 -2.33 8.90
C LEU A 27 -2.46 -0.98 8.64
N SER A 28 -1.67 -0.50 9.60
CA SER A 28 -0.95 0.78 9.50
C SER A 28 0.02 0.82 8.32
N LYS A 29 0.75 -0.28 8.07
CA LYS A 29 1.66 -0.41 6.92
C LYS A 29 0.88 -0.43 5.60
N ARG A 30 -0.23 -1.17 5.52
CA ARG A 30 -1.08 -1.24 4.33
C ARG A 30 -1.72 0.11 4.00
N LEU A 31 -2.21 0.84 5.01
CA LEU A 31 -2.74 2.19 4.83
C LEU A 31 -1.69 3.17 4.33
N ALA A 32 -0.49 3.13 4.91
CA ALA A 32 0.62 3.97 4.47
C ALA A 32 0.98 3.65 3.01
N TYR A 33 1.05 2.37 2.63
CA TYR A 33 1.30 1.96 1.25
C TYR A 33 0.24 2.50 0.30
N LEU A 34 -1.04 2.21 0.57
CA LEU A 34 -2.15 2.62 -0.29
C LEU A 34 -2.19 4.15 -0.47
N LEU A 35 -2.19 4.90 0.64
CA LEU A 35 -2.41 6.34 0.59
C LEU A 35 -1.18 7.17 0.16
N ARG A 36 0.01 6.56 0.07
CA ARG A 36 1.23 7.23 -0.39
C ARG A 36 1.71 6.77 -1.76
N TYR A 37 1.49 5.51 -2.11
CA TYR A 37 2.09 4.90 -3.30
C TYR A 37 1.06 4.11 -4.12
N GLY A 38 0.34 3.19 -3.46
CA GLY A 38 -0.41 2.13 -4.14
C GLY A 38 -1.82 2.47 -4.61
N ALA A 39 -2.40 3.63 -4.27
CA ALA A 39 -3.81 3.91 -4.55
C ALA A 39 -4.17 3.76 -6.03
N ILE A 40 -3.42 4.42 -6.92
CA ILE A 40 -3.66 4.36 -8.37
C ILE A 40 -3.44 2.93 -8.91
N LYS A 41 -2.40 2.26 -8.42
CA LYS A 41 -2.04 0.89 -8.82
C LYS A 41 -3.09 -0.15 -8.43
N GLU A 42 -3.73 0.03 -7.28
CA GLU A 42 -4.83 -0.81 -6.81
C GLU A 42 -6.19 -0.41 -7.43
N GLY A 43 -6.19 0.54 -8.38
CA GLY A 43 -7.38 0.96 -9.13
C GLY A 43 -8.31 1.90 -8.36
N LEU A 44 -7.81 2.55 -7.31
CA LEU A 44 -8.57 3.57 -6.59
C LEU A 44 -8.58 4.88 -7.38
N ASP A 45 -9.72 5.55 -7.35
CA ASP A 45 -9.85 6.90 -7.89
C ASP A 45 -9.28 7.89 -6.87
N VAL A 46 -8.33 8.71 -7.33
CA VAL A 46 -7.60 9.66 -6.50
C VAL A 46 -7.80 11.05 -7.08
N ASP A 47 -8.39 11.95 -6.28
CA ASP A 47 -8.57 13.36 -6.62
C ASP A 47 -7.19 14.06 -6.77
N ASP A 48 -7.14 15.21 -7.45
CA ASP A 48 -5.94 16.03 -7.65
C ASP A 48 -5.24 16.38 -6.32
N ASN A 49 -6.03 16.45 -5.24
CA ASN A 49 -5.57 16.71 -3.88
C ASN A 49 -5.08 15.47 -3.12
N GLY A 50 -5.08 14.30 -3.75
CA GLY A 50 -4.67 13.01 -3.19
C GLY A 50 -5.72 12.32 -2.32
N TYR A 51 -6.99 12.72 -2.40
CA TYR A 51 -8.08 12.12 -1.60
C TYR A 51 -8.66 10.90 -2.28
N VAL A 52 -9.01 9.90 -1.46
CA VAL A 52 -9.67 8.67 -1.86
C VAL A 52 -10.90 8.46 -0.98
N GLU A 53 -12.00 7.97 -1.55
CA GLU A 53 -13.19 7.60 -0.80
C GLU A 53 -12.89 6.41 0.13
N LEU A 54 -13.23 6.52 1.41
CA LEU A 54 -12.97 5.50 2.43
C LEU A 54 -13.60 4.15 2.07
N LYS A 55 -14.82 4.17 1.55
CA LYS A 55 -15.55 2.96 1.14
C LYS A 55 -14.81 2.20 0.03
N ASN A 56 -14.33 2.91 -0.98
CA ASN A 56 -13.53 2.31 -2.06
C ASN A 56 -12.19 1.80 -1.52
N LEU A 57 -11.54 2.55 -0.62
CA LEU A 57 -10.31 2.13 0.04
C LEU A 57 -10.49 0.79 0.79
N CYS A 58 -11.56 0.63 1.56
CA CYS A 58 -11.90 -0.59 2.30
C CYS A 58 -12.25 -1.77 1.38
N SER A 59 -12.72 -1.50 0.16
CA SER A 59 -13.04 -2.53 -0.84
C SER A 59 -11.80 -3.19 -1.47
N THR A 60 -10.61 -2.62 -1.29
CA THR A 60 -9.36 -3.17 -1.85
C THR A 60 -8.99 -4.52 -1.24
N ASN A 61 -8.32 -5.37 -2.01
CA ASN A 61 -7.85 -6.68 -1.53
C ASN A 61 -6.93 -6.58 -0.30
N LEU A 62 -6.25 -5.45 -0.13
CA LEU A 62 -5.37 -5.19 1.01
C LEU A 62 -6.15 -4.90 2.29
N LEU A 63 -7.36 -4.33 2.20
CA LEU A 63 -8.14 -3.88 3.35
C LEU A 63 -9.48 -4.60 3.55
N LYS A 64 -9.91 -5.45 2.62
CA LYS A 64 -11.21 -6.16 2.66
C LYS A 64 -11.52 -6.95 3.94
N ASN A 65 -10.50 -7.33 4.71
CA ASN A 65 -10.65 -8.08 5.95
C ASN A 65 -10.80 -7.16 7.19
N TYR A 66 -10.69 -5.85 7.02
CA TYR A 66 -10.82 -4.87 8.10
C TYR A 66 -12.16 -4.13 7.97
N PRO A 67 -12.94 -4.03 9.05
CA PRO A 67 -14.16 -3.24 9.04
C PRO A 67 -13.84 -1.75 8.86
N GLU A 68 -14.72 -1.04 8.18
CA GLU A 68 -14.55 0.39 7.85
C GLU A 68 -14.30 1.25 9.10
N GLU A 69 -14.99 0.94 10.20
CA GLU A 69 -14.81 1.64 11.47
C GLU A 69 -13.41 1.49 12.06
N GLU A 70 -12.81 0.30 11.96
CA GLU A 70 -11.44 0.04 12.44
C GLU A 70 -10.43 0.78 11.57
N VAL A 71 -10.63 0.76 10.25
CA VAL A 71 -9.81 1.52 9.31
C VAL A 71 -9.88 3.02 9.64
N LEU A 72 -11.09 3.56 9.82
CA LEU A 72 -11.29 4.96 10.15
C LEU A 72 -10.68 5.32 11.51
N LYS A 73 -10.82 4.45 12.51
CA LYS A 73 -10.20 4.62 13.83
C LYS A 73 -8.69 4.65 13.71
N SER A 74 -8.09 3.72 12.97
CA SER A 74 -6.65 3.66 12.70
C SER A 74 -6.16 4.94 12.01
N ILE A 75 -6.89 5.43 11.01
CA ILE A 75 -6.57 6.68 10.31
C ILE A 75 -6.60 7.88 11.27
N LYS A 76 -7.66 7.99 12.09
CA LYS A 76 -7.84 9.10 13.04
C LYS A 76 -6.80 9.09 14.18
N SER A 77 -6.40 7.92 14.65
CA SER A 77 -5.40 7.77 15.72
C SER A 77 -3.95 7.78 15.24
N SER A 78 -3.70 7.68 13.93
CA SER A 78 -2.35 7.56 13.39
C SER A 78 -1.55 8.87 13.50
N THR A 79 -0.54 8.86 14.35
CA THR A 79 0.41 9.96 14.54
C THR A 79 1.83 9.54 14.18
N SER A 80 2.59 10.44 13.56
CA SER A 80 4.00 10.22 13.26
C SER A 80 4.85 10.22 14.53
N ASN A 81 6.12 9.81 14.44
CA ASN A 81 7.06 9.91 15.56
C ASN A 81 7.24 11.36 16.06
N ARG A 82 6.91 12.36 15.23
CA ARG A 82 6.91 13.78 15.60
C ARG A 82 5.55 14.27 16.11
N HIS A 83 4.64 13.35 16.46
CA HIS A 83 3.29 13.64 16.95
C HIS A 83 2.40 14.41 15.96
N THR A 84 2.74 14.40 14.66
CA THR A 84 1.90 15.00 13.61
C THR A 84 0.93 13.98 13.04
N LYS A 85 -0.28 14.41 12.63
CA LYS A 85 -1.24 13.51 11.99
C LYS A 85 -0.68 12.95 10.68
N ARG A 86 -0.72 11.62 10.51
CA ARG A 86 -0.23 10.97 9.27
C ARG A 86 -1.22 11.10 8.12
N TYR A 87 -2.50 11.24 8.45
CA TYR A 87 -3.60 11.25 7.51
C TYR A 87 -4.51 12.45 7.76
N ASP A 88 -5.19 12.85 6.69
CA ASP A 88 -6.18 13.91 6.68
C ASP A 88 -7.52 13.32 6.20
N CYS A 89 -8.60 13.70 6.85
CA CYS A 89 -9.95 13.18 6.62
C CYS A 89 -10.90 14.35 6.38
N ARG A 90 -11.75 14.22 5.35
CA ARG A 90 -12.80 15.18 5.04
C ARG A 90 -14.11 14.46 4.78
N GLU A 91 -15.19 15.02 5.25
CA GLU A 91 -16.53 14.57 4.88
C GLU A 91 -17.08 15.50 3.78
N ARG A 92 -17.60 14.92 2.70
CA ARG A 92 -18.28 15.63 1.62
C ARG A 92 -19.54 14.85 1.27
N ASN A 93 -20.71 15.47 1.33
CA ASN A 93 -22.00 14.84 0.98
C ASN A 93 -22.27 13.51 1.72
N GLY A 94 -21.87 13.41 2.99
CA GLY A 94 -22.02 12.18 3.80
C GLY A 94 -21.02 11.07 3.46
N GLN A 95 -20.07 11.30 2.56
CA GLN A 95 -19.00 10.37 2.24
C GLN A 95 -17.69 10.84 2.87
N THR A 96 -16.94 9.90 3.44
CA THR A 96 -15.63 10.18 4.03
C THR A 96 -14.54 9.99 3.00
N TYR A 97 -13.71 11.01 2.83
CA TYR A 97 -12.53 11.00 1.98
C TYR A 97 -11.28 11.12 2.84
N VAL A 98 -10.29 10.29 2.53
CA VAL A 98 -9.04 10.19 3.29
C VAL A 98 -7.84 10.36 2.38
N ARG A 99 -6.76 10.94 2.93
CA ARG A 99 -5.46 11.04 2.24
C ARG A 99 -4.30 10.95 3.21
N ALA A 100 -3.12 10.61 2.71
CA ALA A 100 -1.88 10.84 3.44
C ALA A 100 -1.59 12.35 3.54
N ALA A 101 -1.21 12.84 4.71
CA ALA A 101 -0.87 14.24 4.92
C ALA A 101 0.43 14.63 4.20
N TYR A 102 1.36 13.69 4.04
CA TYR A 102 2.70 13.90 3.48
C TYR A 102 3.22 12.66 2.73
N LEU A 103 4.31 12.84 1.97
CA LEU A 103 5.03 11.79 1.22
C LEU A 103 4.13 11.03 0.24
N ARG A 104 3.28 11.75 -0.50
CA ARG A 104 2.50 11.19 -1.60
C ARG A 104 3.37 11.11 -2.85
N ASN A 105 3.58 9.90 -3.35
CA ASN A 105 4.29 9.61 -4.58
C ASN A 105 3.61 8.41 -5.25
N PHE A 106 2.42 8.63 -5.80
CA PHE A 106 1.61 7.53 -6.35
C PHE A 106 2.34 6.86 -7.51
N GLU A 107 2.49 5.54 -7.42
CA GLU A 107 3.00 4.73 -8.51
C GLU A 107 2.03 4.84 -9.69
N ARG A 108 2.57 5.10 -10.88
CA ARG A 108 1.75 5.08 -12.10
C ARG A 108 1.24 3.66 -12.31
N SER A 109 -0.02 3.55 -12.74
CA SER A 109 -0.52 2.27 -13.19
C SER A 109 0.29 1.84 -14.43
N PRO A 110 0.81 0.61 -14.47
CA PRO A 110 1.47 0.11 -15.67
C PRO A 110 0.47 -0.16 -16.81
N TYR A 111 -0.84 -0.09 -16.51
CA TYR A 111 -1.92 -0.38 -17.42
C TYR A 111 -2.67 0.88 -17.86
N HIS A 112 -3.24 0.84 -19.06
CA HIS A 112 -4.14 1.89 -19.54
C HIS A 112 -5.44 1.89 -18.74
N GLY A 113 -5.61 2.87 -17.85
CA GLY A 113 -6.87 3.13 -17.14
C GLY A 113 -7.48 1.86 -16.53
N LYS A 114 -8.70 1.51 -16.98
CA LYS A 114 -9.46 0.33 -16.52
C LYS A 114 -9.20 -0.95 -17.32
N THR A 115 -8.23 -0.94 -18.22
CA THR A 115 -7.89 -2.10 -19.06
C THR A 115 -6.74 -2.90 -18.45
N LYS A 116 -6.58 -4.15 -18.89
CA LYS A 116 -5.41 -4.99 -18.54
C LYS A 116 -4.26 -4.84 -19.54
N VAL A 117 -4.31 -3.83 -20.43
CA VAL A 117 -3.30 -3.63 -21.47
C VAL A 117 -2.19 -2.74 -20.90
N LYS A 118 -0.95 -3.23 -20.92
CA LYS A 118 0.23 -2.47 -20.48
C LYS A 118 0.41 -1.26 -21.38
N THR A 119 0.85 -0.13 -20.80
CA THR A 119 1.09 1.08 -21.59
C THR A 119 2.28 0.90 -22.53
N LEU A 120 2.31 1.64 -23.64
CA LEU A 120 3.46 1.63 -24.55
C LEU A 120 4.77 1.90 -23.80
N PHE A 121 4.76 2.83 -22.85
CA PHE A 121 5.92 3.11 -22.00
C PHE A 121 6.41 1.87 -21.25
N GLU A 122 5.50 1.14 -20.59
CA GLU A 122 5.85 -0.09 -19.85
C GLU A 122 6.31 -1.22 -20.77
N VAL A 123 5.72 -1.35 -21.96
CA VAL A 123 6.16 -2.35 -22.94
C VAL A 123 7.55 -2.01 -23.46
N SER A 124 7.79 -0.74 -23.80
CA SER A 124 9.07 -0.26 -24.30
C SER A 124 10.19 -0.37 -23.28
N ILE A 125 9.95 -0.01 -22.00
CA ILE A 125 10.98 -0.11 -20.97
C ILE A 125 11.37 -1.56 -20.71
N VAL A 126 10.40 -2.48 -20.68
CA VAL A 126 10.67 -3.92 -20.54
C VAL A 126 11.49 -4.43 -21.73
N CYS A 127 11.16 -3.99 -22.95
CA CYS A 127 11.91 -4.35 -24.14
C CYS A 127 13.37 -3.87 -24.06
N VAL A 128 13.60 -2.60 -23.71
CA VAL A 128 14.95 -2.04 -23.58
C VAL A 128 15.74 -2.76 -22.49
N LEU A 129 15.14 -3.01 -21.32
CA LEU A 129 15.81 -3.68 -20.21
C LEU A 129 16.18 -5.14 -20.51
N ASN A 130 15.34 -5.85 -21.27
CA ASN A 130 15.62 -7.24 -21.65
C ASN A 130 16.70 -7.36 -22.74
N ASN A 131 16.95 -6.29 -23.49
CA ASN A 131 17.92 -6.27 -24.58
C ASN A 131 19.01 -5.22 -24.29
N LEU A 132 19.35 -5.00 -23.02
CA LEU A 132 20.25 -3.92 -22.60
C LEU A 132 21.63 -4.01 -23.27
N GLU A 133 22.07 -5.24 -23.56
CA GLU A 133 23.34 -5.54 -24.26
C GLU A 133 23.34 -5.07 -25.72
N ASP A 134 22.15 -4.92 -26.33
CA ASP A 134 22.00 -4.44 -27.71
C ASP A 134 21.97 -2.90 -27.81
N PHE A 135 21.95 -2.20 -26.67
CA PHE A 135 21.95 -0.74 -26.61
C PHE A 135 23.30 -0.22 -26.11
N ASP A 136 23.93 0.66 -26.90
CA ASP A 136 25.08 1.43 -26.46
C ASP A 136 24.60 2.55 -25.50
N LEU A 137 24.84 2.34 -24.20
CA LEU A 137 24.48 3.24 -23.12
C LEU A 137 25.71 3.92 -22.51
N GLU A 138 26.90 3.83 -23.13
CA GLU A 138 28.14 4.39 -22.58
C GLU A 138 28.09 5.92 -22.43
N SER A 139 27.30 6.60 -23.28
CA SER A 139 27.05 8.04 -23.17
C SER A 139 25.84 8.41 -22.32
N PHE A 140 25.16 7.44 -21.70
CA PHE A 140 23.98 7.72 -20.89
C PHE A 140 24.41 8.29 -19.54
N PRO A 141 24.03 9.54 -19.21
CA PRO A 141 24.65 10.26 -18.10
C PRO A 141 24.34 9.69 -16.71
N GLU A 142 23.40 8.74 -16.58
CA GLU A 142 22.84 8.32 -15.30
C GLU A 142 22.51 6.81 -15.23
N GLU A 143 23.54 5.99 -15.05
CA GLU A 143 23.43 4.52 -14.82
C GLU A 143 22.48 4.15 -13.66
N HIS A 144 22.33 5.05 -12.67
CA HIS A 144 21.43 4.87 -11.53
C HIS A 144 19.94 4.90 -11.88
N ILE A 145 19.55 5.51 -13.01
CA ILE A 145 18.16 5.46 -13.50
C ILE A 145 17.85 4.04 -13.99
N LEU A 146 18.76 3.43 -14.74
CA LEU A 146 18.59 2.09 -15.30
C LEU A 146 18.44 1.03 -14.20
N SER A 147 19.22 1.14 -13.12
CA SER A 147 19.13 0.21 -11.99
C SER A 147 17.81 0.33 -11.22
N ASN A 148 17.29 1.54 -11.03
CA ASN A 148 15.98 1.78 -10.41
C ASN A 148 14.83 1.20 -11.25
N GLU A 149 14.86 1.40 -12.58
CA GLU A 149 13.85 0.86 -13.48
C GLU A 149 13.93 -0.68 -13.55
N ARG A 150 15.13 -1.26 -13.56
CA ARG A 150 15.35 -2.71 -13.51
C ARG A 150 14.77 -3.34 -12.24
N ASN A 151 14.96 -2.70 -11.08
CA ASN A 151 14.38 -3.17 -9.81
C ASN A 151 12.84 -3.05 -9.82
N ARG A 152 12.28 -2.00 -10.45
CA ARG A 152 10.83 -1.84 -10.59
C ARG A 152 10.21 -2.93 -11.48
N VAL A 153 10.85 -3.27 -12.60
CA VAL A 153 10.35 -4.32 -13.50
C VAL A 153 10.40 -5.69 -12.83
N THR A 154 11.50 -6.03 -12.16
CA THR A 154 11.67 -7.32 -11.47
C THR A 154 10.61 -7.53 -10.38
N THR A 155 10.37 -6.52 -9.54
CA THR A 155 9.35 -6.56 -8.47
C THR A 155 7.91 -6.56 -9.01
N GLY A 156 7.68 -6.00 -10.20
CA GLY A 156 6.40 -6.09 -10.90
C GLY A 156 6.10 -7.50 -11.43
N THR A 157 7.11 -8.19 -11.98
CA THR A 157 6.96 -9.54 -12.56
C THR A 157 6.74 -10.65 -11.52
N GLU A 158 7.36 -10.56 -10.34
CA GLU A 158 7.18 -11.56 -9.26
C GLU A 158 5.76 -11.56 -8.69
N ASN A 159 5.10 -10.41 -8.63
CA ASN A 159 3.71 -10.29 -8.17
C ASN A 159 2.68 -10.81 -9.20
N GLU A 160 3.04 -10.90 -10.49
CA GLU A 160 2.18 -11.45 -11.55
C GLU A 160 2.17 -13.00 -11.53
N GLN A 161 3.25 -13.65 -11.12
CA GLN A 161 3.33 -15.13 -11.05
C GLN A 161 2.60 -15.73 -9.83
N GLY A 162 2.33 -14.94 -8.79
CA GLY A 162 1.58 -15.38 -7.59
C GLY A 162 0.05 -15.31 -7.70
N ARG A 163 -0.51 -14.67 -8.74
CA ARG A 163 -1.97 -14.54 -8.94
C ARG A 163 -2.58 -15.59 -9.88
N ASN A 164 -1.76 -16.44 -10.51
CA ASN A 164 -2.18 -17.53 -11.40
C ASN A 164 -2.05 -18.92 -10.74
N LYS A 165 -2.18 -19.00 -9.40
CA LYS A 165 -2.31 -20.25 -8.66
C LYS A 165 -3.52 -20.19 -7.74
#